data_AF-A0A7C3F6H2-F1
#
_entry.id   AF-A0A7C3F6H2-F1
#
_cell.length_a   1.000
_cell.length_b   1.000
_cell.length_c   1.000
_cell.angle_alpha   90.00
_cell.angle_beta   90.00
_cell.angle_gamma   90.00
#
_symmetry.space_group_name_H-M   'P 1'
#
loop_
_entity.id
_entity.type
_entity.pdbx_description
1 polymer ?
#
loop_
_entity_poly.entity_id
_entity_poly.type
_entity_poly.pdbx_seq_one_letter_code
_entity_poly.pdbx_strand_id
1 'polypeptide(L)'
;MSDINDPLAWVKRAEEDYLMARSALRRKTPLTYSAGFHAQQCAEKYLKAILVSRGVVFPKTHDLLLLSQQCEQAGVAVTGEDDEDPTPSHVPLSRTLHAPR
;
A
#
# COMPACT_ATOMS: atom_id res chain seq x y z
N MET A 1 15.75 -17.41 -13.11
CA MET A 1 14.89 -16.88 -14.19
C MET A 1 13.87 -17.99 -14.46
N SER A 2 12.68 -18.03 -13.87
CA SER A 2 11.67 -16.96 -13.82
C SER A 2 10.74 -17.11 -12.61
N ASP A 3 11.20 -16.70 -11.42
CA ASP A 3 10.38 -16.60 -10.19
C ASP A 3 9.24 -15.58 -10.30
N ILE A 4 9.18 -14.80 -11.38
CA ILE A 4 8.17 -13.76 -11.61
C ILE A 4 6.78 -14.35 -11.84
N ASN A 5 6.70 -15.59 -12.35
CA ASN A 5 5.44 -16.27 -12.64
C ASN A 5 5.04 -17.27 -11.54
N ASP A 6 5.77 -17.31 -10.42
CA ASP A 6 5.42 -18.16 -9.28
C ASP A 6 4.79 -17.32 -8.16
N PRO A 7 3.48 -17.50 -7.87
CA PRO A 7 2.83 -16.82 -6.76
C PRO A 7 3.54 -17.03 -5.42
N LEU A 8 4.06 -18.23 -5.16
CA LEU A 8 4.69 -18.57 -3.89
C LEU A 8 6.04 -17.88 -3.72
N ALA A 9 6.77 -17.65 -4.82
CA ALA A 9 7.99 -16.86 -4.79
C ALA A 9 7.70 -15.39 -4.42
N TRP A 10 6.58 -14.82 -4.87
CA TRP A 10 6.14 -13.49 -4.45
C TRP A 10 5.74 -13.45 -2.98
N VAL A 11 4.96 -14.43 -2.51
CA VAL A 11 4.57 -14.56 -1.10
C VAL A 11 5.82 -14.66 -0.20
N LYS A 12 6.80 -15.48 -0.57
CA LYS A 12 8.04 -15.63 0.20
C LYS A 12 8.77 -14.29 0.38
N ARG A 13 8.88 -13.50 -0.70
CA ARG A 13 9.51 -12.18 -0.64
C ARG A 13 8.67 -11.17 0.17
N ALA A 14 7.34 -11.24 0.06
CA ALA A 14 6.45 -10.41 0.87
C ALA A 14 6.63 -10.68 2.37
N GLU A 15 6.75 -11.95 2.75
CA GLU A 15 7.02 -12.37 4.12
C GLU A 15 8.39 -11.87 4.63
N GLU A 16 9.43 -11.90 3.80
CA GLU A 16 10.74 -11.29 4.15
C GLU A 16 10.60 -9.79 4.46
N ASP A 17 9.85 -9.04 3.65
CA ASP A 17 9.56 -7.63 3.91
C ASP A 17 8.74 -7.43 5.20
N TYR A 18 7.74 -8.27 5.45
CA TYR A 18 6.95 -8.23 6.68
C TYR A 18 7.84 -8.43 7.93
N LEU A 19 8.76 -9.41 7.89
CA LEU A 19 9.72 -9.65 8.97
C LEU A 19 10.64 -8.45 9.19
N MET A 20 11.07 -7.79 8.12
CA MET A 20 11.91 -6.59 8.19
C MET A 20 11.14 -5.40 8.80
N ALA A 21 9.91 -5.16 8.36
CA ALA A 21 9.06 -4.10 8.91
C ALA A 21 8.83 -4.31 10.41
N ARG A 22 8.49 -5.55 10.80
CA ARG A 22 8.26 -5.91 12.21
C ARG A 22 9.53 -5.77 13.05
N SER A 23 10.68 -6.15 12.50
CA SER A 23 11.97 -6.01 13.19
C SER A 23 12.37 -4.55 13.38
N ALA A 24 12.13 -3.70 12.38
CA ALA A 24 12.40 -2.26 12.45
C ALA A 24 11.59 -1.56 13.55
N LEU A 25 10.33 -1.97 13.77
CA LEU A 25 9.47 -1.43 14.83
C LEU A 25 9.83 -1.92 16.24
N ARG A 26 10.37 -3.13 16.37
CA ARG A 26 10.71 -3.74 17.68
C ARG A 26 12.03 -3.25 18.30
N ARG A 27 12.76 -2.38 17.61
CA ARG A 27 14.01 -1.82 18.11
C ARG A 27 13.76 -0.86 19.27
N LYS A 28 14.74 -0.72 20.17
CA LYS A 28 14.72 0.28 21.27
C LYS A 28 14.44 1.70 20.76
N THR A 29 15.01 2.03 19.61
CA THR A 29 14.64 3.21 18.82
C THR A 29 14.04 2.71 17.50
N PRO A 30 12.71 2.83 17.30
CA PRO A 30 12.05 2.36 16.10
C PRO A 30 12.56 3.06 14.83
N LEU A 31 12.79 2.28 13.77
CA LEU A 31 13.16 2.81 12.46
C LEU A 31 11.89 2.93 11.61
N THR A 32 11.08 3.95 11.89
CA THR A 32 9.74 4.12 11.29
C THR A 32 9.77 4.24 9.77
N TYR A 33 10.75 4.94 9.20
CA TYR A 33 10.93 5.02 7.75
C TYR A 33 11.17 3.64 7.12
N SER A 34 12.11 2.86 7.67
CA SER A 34 12.39 1.50 7.19
C SER A 34 11.18 0.58 7.37
N ALA A 35 10.45 0.72 8.48
CA ALA A 35 9.24 -0.04 8.72
C ALA A 35 8.16 0.26 7.66
N GLY A 36 7.92 1.53 7.36
CA GLY A 36 6.98 1.96 6.33
C GLY A 36 7.38 1.48 4.93
N PHE A 37 8.66 1.62 4.57
CA PHE A 37 9.19 1.13 3.30
C PHE A 37 8.96 -0.37 3.12
N HIS A 38 9.32 -1.18 4.12
CA HIS A 38 9.12 -2.63 4.05
C HIS A 38 7.62 -3.02 4.11
N ALA A 39 6.79 -2.28 4.83
CA ALA A 39 5.35 -2.51 4.83
C ALA A 39 4.72 -2.28 3.44
N GLN A 40 5.10 -1.19 2.74
CA GLN A 40 4.68 -0.95 1.37
C GLN A 40 5.13 -2.08 0.43
N GLN A 41 6.42 -2.45 0.52
CA GLN A 41 7.01 -3.51 -0.29
C GLN A 41 6.35 -4.88 -0.05
N CYS A 42 5.96 -5.18 1.19
CA CYS A 42 5.19 -6.36 1.56
C CYS A 42 3.82 -6.36 0.86
N ALA A 43 3.06 -5.27 1.00
CA ALA A 43 1.74 -5.15 0.37
C ALA A 43 1.83 -5.30 -1.16
N GLU A 44 2.78 -4.62 -1.80
CA GLU A 44 2.99 -4.69 -3.26
C GLU A 44 3.22 -6.13 -3.74
N LYS A 45 4.07 -6.87 -3.03
CA LYS A 45 4.40 -8.25 -3.40
C LYS A 45 3.23 -9.20 -3.19
N TYR A 46 2.40 -8.96 -2.18
CA TYR A 46 1.18 -9.74 -1.99
C TYR A 46 0.17 -9.53 -3.12
N LEU A 47 -0.06 -8.28 -3.53
CA LEU A 47 -0.90 -7.97 -4.69
C LEU A 47 -0.37 -8.64 -5.96
N LYS A 48 0.93 -8.58 -6.19
CA LYS A 48 1.58 -9.26 -7.32
C LYS A 48 1.40 -10.78 -7.23
N ALA A 49 1.54 -11.40 -6.06
CA ALA A 49 1.28 -12.83 -5.87
C ALA A 49 -0.16 -13.22 -6.28
N ILE A 50 -1.15 -12.40 -5.89
CA ILE A 50 -2.55 -12.59 -6.25
C ILE A 50 -2.72 -12.53 -7.77
N LEU A 51 -2.19 -11.49 -8.43
CA LEU A 51 -2.28 -11.32 -9.88
C LEU A 51 -1.66 -12.51 -10.63
N VAL A 52 -0.46 -12.95 -10.22
CA VAL A 52 0.19 -14.13 -10.81
C VAL A 52 -0.65 -15.39 -10.59
N SER A 53 -1.24 -15.57 -9.40
CA SER A 53 -2.09 -16.74 -9.11
C SER A 53 -3.34 -16.81 -9.99
N ARG A 54 -3.77 -15.65 -10.50
CA ARG A 54 -4.89 -15.51 -11.45
C ARG A 54 -4.44 -15.50 -12.92
N GLY A 55 -3.15 -15.68 -13.19
CA GLY A 55 -2.61 -15.63 -14.55
C GLY A 55 -2.64 -14.23 -15.17
N VAL A 56 -2.77 -13.18 -14.35
CA VAL A 56 -2.82 -11.79 -14.80
C VAL A 56 -1.42 -11.22 -14.86
N VAL A 57 -1.04 -10.74 -16.05
CA VAL A 57 0.21 -9.99 -16.24
C VAL A 57 0.00 -8.56 -15.77
N PHE A 58 0.90 -8.07 -14.91
CA PHE A 58 0.86 -6.73 -14.38
C PHE A 58 2.05 -5.89 -14.88
N PRO A 59 1.89 -4.57 -15.03
CA PRO A 59 2.99 -3.69 -15.43
C PRO A 59 4.04 -3.58 -14.32
N LYS A 60 5.28 -3.21 -14.70
CA LYS A 60 6.32 -2.83 -13.72
C LYS A 60 5.99 -1.47 -13.10
N THR A 61 5.06 -1.49 -12.14
CA THR A 61 4.63 -0.34 -11.34
C THR A 61 4.91 -0.60 -9.85
N HIS A 62 5.05 0.49 -9.10
CA HIS A 62 5.12 0.52 -7.64
C HIS A 62 3.86 1.20 -7.03
N ASP A 63 2.79 1.29 -7.82
CA ASP A 63 1.51 1.86 -7.41
C ASP A 63 0.59 0.77 -6.83
N LEU A 64 0.36 0.84 -5.52
CA LEU A 64 -0.49 -0.12 -4.79
C LEU A 64 -1.97 -0.02 -5.19
N LEU A 65 -2.47 1.19 -5.48
CA LEU A 65 -3.86 1.40 -5.86
C LEU A 65 -4.13 0.75 -7.21
N LEU A 66 -3.23 0.97 -8.18
CA LEU A 66 -3.33 0.33 -9.48
C LEU A 66 -3.28 -1.20 -9.38
N LEU A 67 -2.39 -1.75 -8.54
CA LEU A 67 -2.31 -3.21 -8.32
C LEU A 67 -3.56 -3.77 -7.63
N SER A 68 -4.17 -3.03 -6.69
CA SER A 68 -5.43 -3.41 -6.04
C SER A 68 -6.57 -3.48 -7.05
N GLN A 69 -6.74 -2.42 -7.86
CA GLN A 69 -7.74 -2.36 -8.92
C GLN A 69 -7.59 -3.52 -9.91
N GLN A 70 -6.36 -3.90 -10.26
CA GLN A 70 -6.11 -5.06 -11.10
C GLN A 70 -6.53 -6.38 -10.43
N CYS A 71 -6.36 -6.51 -9.12
CA CYS A 71 -6.82 -7.69 -8.38
C CYS A 71 -8.35 -7.79 -8.39
N GLU A 72 -9.04 -6.67 -8.22
CA GLU A 72 -10.51 -6.59 -8.30
C GLU A 72 -11.02 -6.97 -9.68
N GLN A 73 -10.40 -6.43 -10.73
CA GLN A 73 -10.71 -6.82 -12.12
C GLN A 73 -10.46 -8.32 -12.37
N ALA A 74 -9.52 -8.93 -11.64
CA ALA A 74 -9.26 -10.37 -11.67
C ALA A 74 -10.21 -11.21 -10.78
N GLY A 75 -11.23 -10.58 -10.18
CA GLY A 75 -12.22 -11.23 -9.32
C GLY A 75 -11.70 -11.54 -7.92
N VAL A 76 -10.82 -10.70 -7.38
CA VAL A 76 -10.37 -10.74 -5.99
C VAL A 76 -10.69 -9.40 -5.35
N ALA A 77 -11.64 -9.36 -4.43
CA ALA A 77 -11.90 -8.15 -3.64
C ALA A 77 -10.68 -7.87 -2.74
N VAL A 78 -10.00 -6.75 -3.00
CA VAL A 78 -8.82 -6.31 -2.25
C VAL A 78 -9.07 -5.01 -1.49
N THR A 79 -10.19 -4.34 -1.73
CA THR A 79 -10.53 -3.08 -1.05
C THR A 79 -10.67 -3.26 0.47
N GLY A 80 -9.91 -2.46 1.21
CA GLY A 80 -10.39 -1.90 2.47
C GLY A 80 -11.24 -0.70 2.09
N GLU A 81 -12.52 -0.76 2.44
CA GLU A 81 -13.57 0.25 2.28
C GLU A 81 -13.07 1.61 1.76
N ASP A 82 -13.46 1.95 0.53
CA ASP A 82 -13.39 3.32 0.01
C ASP A 82 -14.37 4.19 0.82
N ASP A 83 -14.03 4.49 2.07
CA ASP A 83 -14.54 5.67 2.74
C ASP A 83 -13.93 6.86 1.99
N GLU A 84 -14.61 7.24 0.91
CA GLU A 84 -14.49 8.53 0.29
C GLU A 84 -14.73 9.58 1.38
N ASP A 85 -13.65 10.00 2.05
CA ASP A 85 -13.69 11.11 3.00
C ASP A 85 -14.13 12.33 2.20
N PRO A 86 -15.37 12.84 2.37
CA PRO A 86 -15.83 13.95 1.59
C PRO A 86 -14.97 15.14 2.00
N THR A 87 -14.07 15.54 1.11
CA THR A 87 -13.15 16.67 1.28
C THR A 87 -13.83 17.80 2.06
N PRO A 88 -13.26 18.31 3.17
CA PRO A 88 -13.82 19.49 3.79
C PRO A 88 -13.66 20.63 2.78
N SER A 89 -14.80 21.09 2.26
CA SER A 89 -14.89 22.19 1.31
C SER A 89 -13.97 23.31 1.74
N HIS A 90 -13.16 23.77 0.80
CA HIS A 90 -12.42 25.03 0.81
C HIS A 90 -13.18 26.11 1.61
N VAL A 91 -12.84 26.32 2.89
CA VAL A 91 -13.35 27.47 3.64
C VAL A 91 -12.57 28.67 3.11
N PRO A 92 -13.21 29.68 2.50
CA PRO A 92 -12.51 30.89 2.15
C PRO A 92 -12.10 31.57 3.46
N LEU A 93 -10.82 31.94 3.56
CA LEU A 93 -10.31 32.80 4.63
C LEU A 93 -10.97 34.18 4.53
N SER A 94 -12.20 34.30 5.05
CA SER A 94 -12.87 35.57 5.27
C SER A 94 -12.22 36.24 6.47
N ARG A 95 -11.13 36.94 6.14
CA ARG A 95 -10.55 38.08 6.84
C ARG A 95 -11.67 38.94 7.47
N THR A 96 -11.84 38.84 8.78
CA THR A 96 -12.66 39.79 9.54
C THR A 96 -11.77 40.47 10.57
N LEU A 97 -11.43 41.73 10.29
CA LEU A 97 -10.95 42.67 11.29
C LEU A 97 -12.03 42.88 12.35
N HIS A 98 -11.73 42.67 13.64
CA HIS A 98 -12.28 43.50 14.71
C HIS A 98 -11.49 43.33 16.03
N ALA A 99 -10.72 44.34 16.41
CA ALA A 99 -10.55 44.76 17.82
C ALA A 99 -11.94 45.25 18.33
N PRO A 100 -12.28 45.37 19.64
CA PRO A 100 -11.41 45.82 20.74
C PRO A 100 -11.71 45.25 22.16
N ARG A 101 -10.85 45.58 23.13
CA ARG A 101 -11.20 46.31 24.35
C ARG A 101 -9.94 46.93 24.97
#